data_AF-A0A532TCD7-F1
#
_entry.id   AF-A0A532TCD7-F1
#
_cell.length_a   1.000
_cell.length_b   1.000
_cell.length_c   1.000
_cell.angle_alpha   90.00
_cell.angle_beta   90.00
_cell.angle_gamma   90.00
#
_symmetry.space_group_name_H-M   'P 1'
#
loop_
_entity.id
_entity.type
_entity.pdbx_description
1 polymer ?
#
loop_
_entity_poly.entity_id
_entity_poly.type
_entity_poly.pdbx_seq_one_letter_code
_entity_poly.pdbx_strand_id
1 'polypeptide(L)'
;MTPQKNSVKNPSSNKNSFNLNNLSMREFETFLIFLRHEGEELSVLKKFIDLSFDYTSRTKAYDYISSLCKKGLAFKRTTLEKGKNITRIFIRKKIRKEYEKFILPTIGSIKESLKDVFEEYLYDLKDVEKIREKFRAYTETVILSISNLLVNEPVKTLNSKRFQKKLYDTIWKYFRAEMLKYEMFSK
;
A
#
# COMPACT_ATOMS: atom_id res chain seq x y z
N MET A 1 -26.22 -28.12 -63.51
CA MET A 1 -24.97 -28.01 -62.73
C MET A 1 -24.47 -26.59 -62.90
N THR A 2 -24.31 -25.67 -61.94
CA THR A 2 -24.64 -25.51 -60.51
C THR A 2 -24.45 -23.98 -60.32
N PRO A 3 -25.30 -23.25 -59.59
CA PRO A 3 -25.13 -21.81 -59.42
C PRO A 3 -24.02 -21.52 -58.39
N GLN A 4 -23.09 -20.63 -58.71
CA GLN A 4 -22.13 -20.09 -57.75
C GLN A 4 -22.87 -19.16 -56.77
N LYS A 5 -23.01 -19.63 -55.53
CA LYS A 5 -23.48 -18.82 -54.39
C LYS A 5 -22.44 -17.77 -54.02
N ASN A 6 -22.91 -16.53 -53.89
CA ASN A 6 -22.26 -15.48 -53.12
C ASN A 6 -21.89 -15.99 -51.71
N SER A 7 -20.66 -15.77 -51.27
CA SER A 7 -20.40 -15.57 -49.84
C SER A 7 -19.58 -14.31 -49.65
N VAL A 8 -20.29 -13.22 -49.34
CA VAL A 8 -19.73 -12.06 -48.67
C VAL A 8 -19.10 -12.58 -47.37
N LYS A 9 -17.77 -12.61 -47.31
CA LYS A 9 -17.07 -12.83 -46.04
C LYS A 9 -17.29 -11.58 -45.19
N ASN A 10 -18.30 -11.62 -44.34
CA ASN A 10 -18.37 -10.74 -43.19
C ASN A 10 -17.07 -10.89 -42.39
N PRO A 11 -16.39 -9.79 -42.01
CA PRO A 11 -15.30 -9.89 -41.06
C PRO A 11 -15.90 -10.37 -39.74
N SER A 12 -15.47 -11.55 -39.30
CA SER A 12 -15.76 -12.07 -37.97
C SER A 12 -15.15 -11.09 -36.95
N SER A 13 -15.97 -10.15 -36.48
CA SER A 13 -15.61 -9.26 -35.39
C SER A 13 -15.22 -10.12 -34.20
N ASN A 14 -13.95 -10.07 -33.82
CA ASN A 14 -13.39 -10.76 -32.68
C ASN A 14 -13.94 -10.09 -31.40
N LYS A 15 -15.21 -10.37 -31.05
CA LYS A 15 -15.99 -9.61 -30.07
C LYS A 15 -15.71 -9.93 -28.59
N ASN A 16 -14.73 -10.77 -28.28
CA ASN A 16 -14.59 -11.38 -26.95
C ASN A 16 -13.16 -11.40 -26.38
N SER A 17 -12.32 -10.42 -26.69
CA SER A 17 -11.09 -10.19 -25.92
C SER A 17 -11.38 -9.21 -24.78
N PHE A 18 -11.09 -9.57 -23.53
CA PHE A 18 -11.14 -8.64 -22.39
C PHE A 18 -10.28 -7.41 -22.70
N ASN A 19 -10.93 -6.23 -22.74
CA ASN A 19 -10.24 -4.97 -22.91
C ASN A 19 -10.65 -4.03 -21.77
N LEU A 20 -9.73 -3.82 -20.83
CA LEU A 20 -9.92 -2.88 -19.70
C LEU A 20 -10.15 -1.44 -20.18
N ASN A 21 -9.66 -1.07 -21.36
CA ASN A 21 -9.80 0.28 -21.92
C ASN A 21 -11.26 0.60 -22.31
N ASN A 22 -12.14 -0.40 -22.34
CA ASN A 22 -13.56 -0.23 -22.64
C ASN A 22 -14.42 0.00 -21.38
N LEU A 23 -13.81 0.14 -20.21
CA LEU A 23 -14.49 0.43 -18.94
C LEU A 23 -14.16 1.84 -18.47
N SER A 24 -15.19 2.59 -18.11
CA SER A 24 -15.00 3.78 -17.27
C SER A 24 -14.47 3.37 -15.90
N MET A 25 -13.86 4.31 -15.16
CA MET A 25 -13.34 4.05 -13.81
C MET A 25 -14.39 3.42 -12.89
N ARG A 26 -15.65 3.90 -12.94
CA ARG A 26 -16.75 3.35 -12.14
C ARG A 26 -17.17 1.95 -12.56
N GLU A 27 -17.14 1.65 -13.85
CA GLU A 27 -17.39 0.30 -14.34
C GLU A 27 -16.26 -0.66 -13.96
N PHE A 28 -15.01 -0.19 -13.98
CA PHE A 28 -13.87 -0.97 -13.51
C PHE A 28 -13.96 -1.25 -12.00
N GLU A 29 -14.24 -0.25 -11.17
CA GLU A 29 -14.49 -0.44 -9.73
C GLU A 29 -15.65 -1.41 -9.47
N THR A 30 -16.75 -1.31 -10.23
CA THR A 30 -17.86 -2.26 -10.16
C THR A 30 -17.43 -3.68 -10.53
N PHE A 31 -16.56 -3.81 -11.53
CA PHE A 31 -15.99 -5.10 -11.94
C PHE A 31 -15.12 -5.71 -10.83
N LEU A 32 -14.35 -4.90 -10.10
CA LEU A 32 -13.60 -5.36 -8.91
C LEU A 32 -14.53 -5.85 -7.79
N ILE A 33 -15.66 -5.17 -7.57
CA ILE A 33 -16.69 -5.62 -6.62
C ILE A 33 -17.24 -6.99 -7.04
N PHE A 34 -17.51 -7.21 -8.33
CA PHE A 34 -17.96 -8.52 -8.83
C PHE A 34 -16.91 -9.62 -8.62
N LEU A 35 -15.62 -9.30 -8.74
CA LEU A 35 -14.55 -10.27 -8.52
C LEU A 35 -14.52 -10.73 -7.06
N ARG A 36 -14.80 -9.83 -6.13
CA ARG A 36 -14.81 -10.12 -4.68
C ARG A 36 -16.10 -10.80 -4.22
N HIS A 37 -17.23 -10.48 -4.84
CA HIS A 37 -18.57 -10.90 -4.43
C HIS A 37 -19.27 -11.74 -5.51
N GLU A 38 -18.51 -12.57 -6.23
CA GLU A 38 -19.05 -13.40 -7.29
C GLU A 38 -20.10 -14.39 -6.75
N GLY A 39 -21.20 -14.56 -7.46
CA GLY A 39 -22.26 -15.52 -7.12
C GLY A 39 -23.25 -14.98 -6.08
N GLU A 40 -23.04 -13.76 -5.60
CA GLU A 40 -24.00 -13.07 -4.75
C GLU A 40 -25.28 -12.69 -5.50
N GLU A 41 -26.34 -12.50 -4.71
CA GLU A 41 -27.61 -12.03 -5.22
C GLU A 41 -27.46 -10.61 -5.79
N LEU A 42 -28.18 -10.35 -6.89
CA LEU A 42 -28.23 -9.05 -7.55
C LEU A 42 -28.56 -7.89 -6.57
N SER A 43 -29.45 -8.12 -5.60
CA SER A 43 -29.83 -7.14 -4.58
C SER A 43 -28.69 -6.85 -3.59
N VAL A 44 -27.88 -7.85 -3.25
CA VAL A 44 -26.71 -7.74 -2.37
C VAL A 44 -25.58 -7.01 -3.09
N LEU A 45 -25.29 -7.38 -4.35
CA LEU A 45 -24.31 -6.69 -5.17
C LEU A 45 -24.66 -5.21 -5.39
N LYS A 46 -25.94 -4.88 -5.56
CA LYS A 46 -26.40 -3.49 -5.60
C LYS A 46 -25.97 -2.73 -4.35
N LYS A 47 -26.19 -3.29 -3.16
CA LYS A 47 -25.82 -2.66 -1.89
C LYS A 47 -24.32 -2.40 -1.79
N PHE A 48 -23.48 -3.35 -2.20
CA PHE A 48 -22.02 -3.13 -2.21
C PHE A 48 -21.61 -1.98 -3.12
N ILE A 49 -22.24 -1.86 -4.29
CA ILE A 49 -21.96 -0.76 -5.23
C ILE A 49 -22.46 0.58 -4.68
N ASP A 50 -23.68 0.62 -4.13
CA ASP A 50 -24.22 1.84 -3.53
C ASP A 50 -23.33 2.35 -2.41
N LEU A 51 -22.86 1.46 -1.53
CA LEU A 51 -21.96 1.77 -0.43
C LEU A 51 -20.58 2.22 -0.92
N SER A 52 -20.07 1.62 -1.99
CA SER A 52 -18.75 1.99 -2.53
C SER A 52 -18.75 3.35 -3.21
N PHE A 53 -19.89 3.78 -3.76
CA PHE A 53 -20.01 5.00 -4.58
C PHE A 53 -20.88 6.08 -3.94
N ASP A 54 -21.30 5.90 -2.69
CA ASP A 54 -22.21 6.79 -1.95
C ASP A 54 -23.49 7.15 -2.75
N TYR A 55 -24.04 6.17 -3.47
CA TYR A 55 -25.23 6.41 -4.27
C TYR A 55 -26.50 6.36 -3.42
N THR A 56 -27.25 7.46 -3.47
CA THR A 56 -28.64 7.54 -2.98
C THR A 56 -29.66 7.12 -4.05
N SER A 57 -29.24 7.00 -5.31
CA SER A 57 -30.10 6.61 -6.43
C SER A 57 -30.49 5.13 -6.36
N ARG A 58 -31.77 4.85 -6.60
CA ARG A 58 -32.29 3.47 -6.65
C ARG A 58 -31.77 2.66 -7.84
N THR A 59 -31.36 3.31 -8.93
CA THR A 59 -31.09 2.64 -10.22
C THR A 59 -29.63 2.62 -10.64
N LYS A 60 -28.81 3.60 -10.23
CA LYS A 60 -27.43 3.75 -10.72
C LYS A 60 -26.58 2.49 -10.57
N ALA A 61 -26.62 1.82 -9.42
CA ALA A 61 -25.91 0.56 -9.23
C ALA A 61 -26.35 -0.54 -10.21
N TYR A 62 -27.65 -0.63 -10.49
CA TYR A 62 -28.17 -1.58 -11.49
C TYR A 62 -27.72 -1.24 -12.91
N ASP A 63 -27.53 0.04 -13.24
CA ASP A 63 -27.04 0.47 -14.54
C ASP A 63 -25.61 -0.03 -14.77
N TYR A 64 -24.73 0.07 -13.76
CA TYR A 64 -23.38 -0.48 -13.83
C TYR A 64 -23.36 -2.00 -13.94
N ILE A 65 -24.19 -2.70 -13.14
CA ILE A 65 -24.35 -4.16 -13.24
C ILE A 65 -24.79 -4.57 -14.65
N SER A 66 -25.79 -3.86 -15.20
CA SER A 66 -26.33 -4.10 -16.53
C SER A 66 -25.28 -3.81 -17.61
N SER A 67 -24.52 -2.73 -17.48
CA SER A 67 -23.45 -2.36 -18.41
C SER A 67 -22.38 -3.46 -18.48
N LEU A 68 -21.88 -3.94 -17.34
CA LEU A 68 -20.88 -5.02 -17.31
C LEU A 68 -21.41 -6.33 -17.91
N CYS A 69 -22.69 -6.64 -17.71
CA CYS A 69 -23.33 -7.80 -18.35
C CYS A 69 -23.43 -7.62 -19.87
N LYS A 70 -23.85 -6.44 -20.34
CA LYS A 70 -23.96 -6.10 -21.78
C LYS A 70 -22.60 -6.12 -22.48
N LYS A 71 -21.55 -5.64 -21.80
CA LYS A 71 -20.15 -5.70 -22.25
C LYS A 71 -19.55 -7.10 -22.21
N GLY A 72 -20.31 -8.10 -21.76
CA GLY A 72 -19.88 -9.49 -21.77
C GLY A 72 -18.92 -9.87 -20.65
N LEU A 73 -18.70 -9.01 -19.65
CA LEU A 73 -17.78 -9.28 -18.54
C LEU A 73 -18.40 -10.22 -17.49
N ALA A 74 -19.70 -10.05 -17.26
CA ALA A 74 -20.48 -10.83 -16.32
C ALA A 74 -21.74 -11.40 -16.99
N PHE A 75 -22.41 -12.32 -16.29
CA PHE A 75 -23.70 -12.85 -16.69
C PHE A 75 -24.62 -13.06 -15.48
N LYS A 76 -25.93 -12.98 -15.74
CA LYS A 76 -26.98 -13.23 -14.76
C LYS A 76 -27.39 -14.70 -14.82
N ARG A 77 -27.57 -15.35 -13.67
CA ARG A 77 -28.18 -16.67 -13.56
C ARG A 77 -29.34 -16.59 -12.60
N THR A 78 -30.52 -16.98 -13.04
CA THR A 78 -31.73 -17.00 -12.22
C THR A 78 -32.04 -18.44 -11.83
N THR A 79 -32.22 -18.67 -10.53
CA THR A 79 -32.53 -19.98 -9.93
C THR A 79 -33.75 -19.86 -9.03
N LEU A 80 -34.55 -20.91 -8.97
CA LEU A 80 -35.66 -21.00 -8.03
C LEU A 80 -35.12 -21.49 -6.68
N GLU A 81 -35.11 -20.63 -5.68
CA GLU A 81 -34.64 -20.94 -4.32
C GLU A 81 -35.80 -20.66 -3.35
N LYS A 82 -36.24 -21.68 -2.60
CA LYS A 82 -37.37 -21.57 -1.64
C LYS A 82 -38.63 -20.92 -2.24
N GLY A 83 -38.96 -21.27 -3.48
CA GLY A 83 -40.14 -20.76 -4.20
C GLY A 83 -40.00 -19.33 -4.75
N LYS A 84 -38.84 -18.69 -4.63
CA LYS A 84 -38.56 -17.36 -5.18
C LYS A 84 -37.51 -17.45 -6.28
N ASN A 85 -37.69 -16.67 -7.34
CA ASN A 85 -36.68 -16.50 -8.38
C ASN A 85 -35.57 -15.56 -7.87
N ILE A 86 -34.39 -16.11 -7.62
CA ILE A 86 -33.22 -15.37 -7.19
C ILE A 86 -32.28 -15.21 -8.38
N THR A 87 -31.85 -13.98 -8.65
CA THR A 87 -30.88 -13.69 -9.70
C THR A 87 -29.52 -13.42 -9.09
N ARG A 88 -28.52 -14.20 -9.48
CA ARG A 88 -27.12 -14.07 -9.05
C ARG A 88 -26.24 -13.64 -10.22
N ILE A 89 -25.16 -12.93 -9.93
CA ILE A 89 -24.22 -12.44 -10.94
C ILE A 89 -22.91 -13.21 -10.87
N PHE A 90 -22.42 -13.64 -12.02
CA PHE A 90 -21.16 -14.37 -12.15
C PHE A 90 -20.25 -13.70 -13.17
N ILE A 91 -18.95 -13.80 -12.97
CA ILE A 91 -17.96 -13.34 -13.94
C ILE A 91 -17.72 -14.45 -14.95
N ARG A 92 -17.55 -14.09 -16.22
CA ARG A 92 -17.20 -15.09 -17.23
C ARG A 92 -15.81 -15.65 -16.96
N LYS A 93 -15.68 -16.97 -16.95
CA LYS A 93 -14.40 -17.66 -16.70
C LYS A 93 -13.24 -17.17 -17.59
N LYS A 94 -13.51 -16.82 -18.86
CA LYS A 94 -12.49 -16.25 -19.77
C LYS A 94 -11.97 -14.89 -19.28
N ILE A 95 -12.88 -14.02 -18.85
CA ILE A 95 -12.60 -12.68 -18.33
C ILE A 95 -11.80 -12.77 -17.03
N ARG A 96 -12.19 -13.66 -16.12
CA ARG A 96 -11.41 -13.93 -14.91
C ARG A 96 -9.97 -14.34 -15.23
N LYS A 97 -9.78 -15.29 -16.14
CA LYS A 97 -8.43 -15.74 -16.54
C LYS A 97 -7.59 -14.61 -17.15
N GLU A 98 -8.20 -13.73 -17.94
CA GLU A 98 -7.49 -12.60 -18.55
C GLU A 98 -7.13 -11.54 -17.50
N TYR A 99 -8.02 -11.25 -16.56
CA TYR A 99 -7.73 -10.39 -15.40
C TYR A 99 -6.60 -10.96 -14.53
N GLU A 100 -6.65 -12.25 -14.18
CA GLU A 100 -5.61 -12.91 -13.38
C GLU A 100 -4.23 -12.84 -14.05
N LYS A 101 -4.17 -13.06 -15.37
CA LYS A 101 -2.92 -12.92 -16.14
C LYS A 101 -2.33 -11.51 -16.10
N PHE A 102 -3.18 -10.49 -16.08
CA PHE A 102 -2.74 -9.09 -16.04
C PHE A 102 -2.34 -8.65 -14.63
N ILE A 103 -3.10 -9.06 -13.62
CA ILE A 103 -3.00 -8.55 -12.26
C ILE A 103 -1.96 -9.30 -11.43
N LEU A 104 -1.83 -10.62 -11.57
CA LEU A 104 -0.91 -11.40 -10.73
C LEU A 104 0.56 -10.99 -10.91
N PRO A 105 1.07 -10.77 -12.14
CA PRO A 105 2.42 -10.23 -12.33
C PRO A 105 2.57 -8.82 -11.75
N THR A 106 1.53 -8.00 -11.90
CA THR A 106 1.52 -6.59 -11.45
C THR A 106 1.52 -6.49 -9.92
N ILE A 107 0.69 -7.28 -9.22
CA ILE A 107 0.68 -7.35 -7.76
C ILE A 107 2.00 -7.91 -7.23
N GLY A 108 2.57 -8.92 -7.89
CA GLY A 108 3.89 -9.46 -7.54
C GLY A 108 4.97 -8.38 -7.60
N SER A 109 5.06 -7.67 -8.72
CA SER A 109 6.02 -6.58 -8.93
C SER A 109 5.81 -5.40 -7.95
N ILE A 110 4.56 -5.01 -7.69
CA ILE A 110 4.25 -3.95 -6.71
C ILE A 110 4.63 -4.39 -5.30
N LYS A 111 4.37 -5.66 -4.93
CA LYS A 111 4.70 -6.19 -3.61
C LYS A 111 6.22 -6.27 -3.40
N GLU A 112 6.97 -6.68 -4.41
CA GLU A 112 8.44 -6.66 -4.38
C GLU A 112 8.96 -5.24 -4.25
N SER A 113 8.48 -4.31 -5.09
CA SER A 113 8.90 -2.91 -5.02
C SER A 113 8.59 -2.26 -3.66
N LEU A 114 7.41 -2.53 -3.09
CA LEU A 114 7.05 -2.05 -1.75
C LEU A 114 7.95 -2.68 -0.68
N LYS A 115 8.25 -3.98 -0.80
CA LYS A 115 9.12 -4.67 0.13
C LYS A 115 10.53 -4.07 0.11
N ASP A 116 11.07 -3.79 -1.08
CA ASP A 116 12.39 -3.16 -1.24
C ASP A 116 12.42 -1.77 -0.60
N VAL A 117 11.39 -0.95 -0.83
CA VAL A 117 11.23 0.36 -0.18
C VAL A 117 11.12 0.21 1.34
N PHE A 118 10.31 -0.71 1.84
CA PHE A 118 10.21 -0.94 3.29
C PHE A 118 11.52 -1.45 3.90
N GLU A 119 12.26 -2.31 3.21
CA GLU A 119 13.57 -2.79 3.65
C GLU A 119 14.60 -1.67 3.70
N GLU A 120 14.63 -0.77 2.70
CA GLU A 120 15.47 0.43 2.68
C GLU A 120 15.16 1.36 3.88
N TYR A 121 13.89 1.71 4.09
CA TYR A 121 13.48 2.56 5.22
C TYR A 121 13.65 1.89 6.59
N LEU A 122 13.44 0.57 6.70
CA LEU A 122 13.68 -0.16 7.94
C LEU A 122 15.17 -0.33 8.24
N TYR A 123 16.03 -0.33 7.22
CA TYR A 123 17.48 -0.33 7.39
C TYR A 123 17.94 0.99 8.03
N ASP A 124 17.44 2.13 7.55
CA ASP A 124 17.72 3.44 8.13
C ASP A 124 17.24 3.56 9.58
N LEU A 125 16.10 2.94 9.93
CA LEU A 125 15.60 2.90 11.31
C LEU A 125 16.45 2.04 12.27
N LYS A 126 17.14 1.00 11.78
CA LYS A 126 18.08 0.22 12.61
C LYS A 126 19.29 1.02 13.06
N ASP A 127 19.76 1.94 12.21
CA ASP A 127 20.86 2.84 12.58
C ASP A 127 20.42 3.90 13.59
N VAL A 128 19.14 4.30 13.60
CA VAL A 128 18.60 5.23 14.62
C VAL A 128 18.73 4.65 16.03
N GLU A 129 18.40 3.37 16.25
CA GLU A 129 18.51 2.76 17.59
C GLU A 129 19.98 2.63 18.02
N LYS A 130 20.88 2.30 17.09
CA LYS A 130 22.32 2.26 17.33
C LYS A 130 22.90 3.65 17.62
N ILE A 131 22.46 4.69 16.92
CA ILE A 131 22.82 6.09 17.19
C ILE A 131 22.30 6.51 18.57
N ARG A 132 21.08 6.12 18.92
CA ARG A 132 20.45 6.41 20.21
C ARG A 132 21.19 5.74 21.37
N GLU A 133 21.57 4.47 21.25
CA GLU A 133 22.38 3.76 22.24
C GLU A 133 23.77 4.39 22.40
N LYS A 134 24.43 4.76 21.30
CA LYS A 134 25.71 5.48 21.35
C LYS A 134 25.57 6.84 22.05
N PHE A 135 24.54 7.61 21.73
CA PHE A 135 24.28 8.90 22.36
C PHE A 135 23.98 8.75 23.86
N ARG A 136 23.24 7.69 24.24
CA ARG A 136 22.98 7.35 25.63
C ARG A 136 24.26 7.02 26.39
N ALA A 137 25.09 6.12 25.86
CA ALA A 137 26.37 5.74 26.47
C ALA A 137 27.34 6.94 26.60
N TYR A 138 27.37 7.81 25.59
CA TYR A 138 28.11 9.08 25.64
C TYR A 138 27.61 9.97 26.79
N THR A 139 26.29 10.16 26.89
CA THR A 139 25.68 11.01 27.93
C THR A 139 25.94 10.46 29.33
N GLU A 140 25.82 9.15 29.52
CA GLU A 140 26.14 8.47 30.79
C GLU A 140 27.61 8.68 31.18
N THR A 141 28.55 8.61 30.23
CA THR A 141 29.99 8.85 30.47
C THR A 141 30.28 10.29 30.90
N VAL A 142 29.62 11.27 30.26
CA VAL A 142 29.75 12.69 30.63
C VAL A 142 29.20 12.94 32.04
N ILE A 143 28.01 12.40 32.35
CA ILE A 143 27.39 12.51 33.67
C ILE A 143 28.29 11.90 34.74
N LEU A 144 28.82 10.69 34.53
CA LEU A 144 29.73 10.04 35.48
C LEU A 144 31.00 10.88 35.71
N SER A 145 31.56 11.46 34.65
CA SER A 145 32.75 12.30 34.74
C SER A 145 32.49 13.59 35.51
N ILE A 146 31.33 14.22 35.31
CA ILE A 146 30.90 15.40 36.06
C ILE A 146 30.63 15.05 37.53
N SER A 147 29.92 13.94 37.80
CA SER A 147 29.66 13.46 39.15
C SER A 147 30.95 13.18 39.92
N ASN A 148 31.94 12.57 39.26
CA ASN A 148 33.27 12.35 39.86
C ASN A 148 33.98 13.68 40.17
N LEU A 149 33.86 14.70 39.32
CA LEU A 149 34.40 16.03 39.62
C LEU A 149 33.69 16.68 40.82
N LEU A 150 32.38 16.53 40.93
CA LEU A 150 31.58 17.08 42.02
C LEU A 150 31.88 16.42 43.37
N VAL A 151 32.08 15.10 43.40
CA VAL A 151 32.37 14.35 44.62
C VAL A 151 33.78 14.63 45.15
N ASN A 152 34.73 14.89 44.26
CA ASN A 152 36.14 15.09 44.62
C ASN A 152 36.52 16.54 44.93
N GLU A 153 35.60 17.50 44.75
CA GLU A 153 35.87 18.92 44.98
C GLU A 153 35.16 19.44 46.24
N PRO A 154 35.84 20.22 47.09
CA PRO A 154 35.21 20.79 48.29
C PRO A 154 33.99 21.65 47.94
N VAL A 155 32.91 21.56 48.72
CA VAL A 155 31.64 22.30 48.46
C VAL A 155 31.86 23.81 48.24
N LYS A 156 32.85 24.39 48.91
CA LYS A 156 33.21 25.82 48.82
C LYS A 156 33.81 26.21 47.46
N THR A 157 34.36 25.26 46.70
CA THR A 157 35.02 25.50 45.41
C THR A 157 34.09 25.28 44.22
N LEU A 158 32.91 24.68 44.42
CA LEU A 158 31.93 24.38 43.37
C LEU A 158 31.41 25.63 42.64
N ASN A 159 31.30 26.76 43.33
CA ASN A 159 30.88 28.04 42.73
C ASN A 159 32.06 28.86 42.18
N SER A 160 33.29 28.33 42.23
CA SER A 160 34.45 29.06 41.73
C SER A 160 34.49 29.05 40.20
N LYS A 161 34.95 30.17 39.61
CA LYS A 161 35.23 30.26 38.16
C LYS A 161 36.18 29.15 37.69
N ARG A 162 37.10 28.72 38.55
CA ARG A 162 38.07 27.65 38.26
C ARG A 162 37.40 26.29 38.12
N PHE A 163 36.45 25.97 38.99
CA PHE A 163 35.70 24.72 38.92
C PHE A 163 34.71 24.72 37.74
N GLN A 164 34.03 25.84 37.50
CA GLN A 164 33.18 26.00 36.31
C GLN A 164 33.99 25.78 35.03
N LYS A 165 35.19 26.35 34.93
CA LYS A 165 36.10 26.09 33.80
C LYS A 165 36.45 24.61 33.67
N LYS A 166 36.77 23.91 34.76
CA LYS A 166 37.03 22.45 34.73
C LYS A 166 35.82 21.65 34.22
N LEU A 167 34.61 22.01 34.62
CA LEU A 167 33.38 21.39 34.13
C LEU A 167 33.23 21.59 32.61
N TYR A 168 33.38 22.83 32.14
CA TYR A 168 33.33 23.15 30.71
C TYR A 168 34.42 22.42 29.91
N ASP A 169 35.67 22.43 30.39
CA ASP A 169 36.78 21.72 29.74
C ASP A 169 36.54 20.21 29.68
N THR A 170 35.91 19.63 30.72
CA THR A 170 35.57 18.21 30.76
C THR A 170 34.48 17.87 29.75
N ILE A 171 33.37 18.62 29.74
CA ILE A 171 32.30 18.45 28.74
C ILE A 171 32.87 18.59 27.32
N TRP A 172 33.71 19.60 27.10
CA TRP A 172 34.31 19.89 25.81
C TRP A 172 35.32 18.84 25.36
N LYS A 173 36.07 18.23 26.28
CA LYS A 173 36.98 17.11 25.99
C LYS A 173 36.23 15.91 25.43
N TYR A 174 35.12 15.52 26.07
CA TYR A 174 34.30 14.39 25.60
C TYR A 174 33.59 14.74 24.28
N PHE A 175 33.08 15.96 24.15
CA PHE A 175 32.47 16.42 22.91
C PHE A 175 33.46 16.41 21.73
N ARG A 176 34.67 16.95 21.89
CA ARG A 176 35.71 16.92 20.84
C ARG A 176 36.16 15.50 20.49
N ALA A 177 36.34 14.63 21.49
CA ALA A 177 36.75 13.25 21.25
C ALA A 177 35.71 12.48 20.43
N GLU A 178 34.43 12.78 20.60
CA GLU A 178 33.37 12.16 19.81
C GLU A 178 33.26 12.79 18.42
N MET A 179 33.38 14.11 18.30
CA MET A 179 33.37 14.82 17.00
C MET A 179 34.54 14.43 16.09
N LEU A 180 35.72 14.12 16.65
CA LEU A 180 36.89 13.66 15.90
C LEU A 180 36.74 12.25 15.32
N LYS A 181 35.87 11.40 15.90
CA LYS A 181 35.57 10.06 15.35
C LYS A 181 34.67 10.11 14.12
N TYR A 182 33.93 11.20 13.93
CA TYR A 182 32.99 11.38 12.82
C TYR A 182 33.57 12.18 11.64
N GLU A 183 34.89 12.41 11.60
CA GLU A 183 35.56 13.23 10.56
C GLU A 183 34.89 14.60 10.32
N MET A 184 34.17 15.15 11.31
CA MET A 184 33.45 16.43 11.16
C MET A 184 34.37 17.65 11.07
N PHE A 185 35.67 17.46 11.30
CA PHE A 185 36.70 18.44 10.99
C PHE A 185 37.67 17.82 9.99
N SER A 186 37.39 17.99 8.71
CA SER A 186 38.38 17.81 7.66
C SER A 186 39.58 18.73 7.92
N LYS A 187 40.78 18.22 7.69
CA LYS A 187 42.06 18.96 7.79
C LYS A 187 42.04 20.27 7.02
#